data_AF-A0A661VX25-F1
#
_entry.id   AF-A0A661VX25-F1
#
_cell.length_a   1.000
_cell.length_b   1.000
_cell.length_c   1.000
_cell.angle_alpha   90.00
_cell.angle_beta   90.00
_cell.angle_gamma   90.00
#
_symmetry.space_group_name_H-M   'P 1'
#
loop_
_entity.id
_entity.type
_entity.pdbx_description
1 polymer ?
#
loop_
_entity_poly.entity_id
_entity_poly.type
_entity_poly.pdbx_seq_one_letter_code
_entity_poly.pdbx_strand_id
1 'polypeptide(L)'
;MKTRFLTVTMLIAILLVCGCSAEQPSTEESHEHLLDEGLTDAAMDTVIRFNESGMRRTTPATEIPQEFWAPEIEALKPRKVYWHNNNLAIVLRDSSGEVDGMYICVPISSYSPGSGDTIQLIFGQEKYTFKVKRGA
;
A
#
# COMPACT_ATOMS: atom_id res chain seq x y z
N MET A 1 -35.55 53.65 33.79
CA MET A 1 -36.66 53.92 32.84
C MET A 1 -36.10 54.38 31.51
N LYS A 2 -36.15 53.52 30.49
CA LYS A 2 -36.58 53.78 29.10
C LYS A 2 -36.12 52.62 28.23
N THR A 3 -37.08 51.72 28.02
CA THR A 3 -37.14 50.69 27.00
C THR A 3 -37.13 51.30 25.60
N ARG A 4 -36.93 50.42 24.59
CA ARG A 4 -37.29 50.51 23.15
C ARG A 4 -36.06 50.65 22.23
N PHE A 5 -35.87 49.91 21.14
CA PHE A 5 -36.74 49.01 20.38
C PHE A 5 -35.89 48.07 19.52
N LEU A 6 -36.39 46.85 19.29
CA LEU A 6 -35.96 45.90 18.28
C LEU A 6 -35.78 46.58 16.91
N THR A 7 -34.70 46.26 16.21
CA THR A 7 -34.71 46.28 14.74
C THR A 7 -34.02 45.02 14.24
N VAL A 8 -34.87 44.07 13.87
CA VAL A 8 -34.55 42.89 13.09
C VAL A 8 -34.13 43.39 11.71
N THR A 9 -32.88 43.15 11.33
CA THR A 9 -32.49 43.18 9.92
C THR A 9 -31.61 41.98 9.64
N MET A 10 -32.32 40.90 9.37
CA MET A 10 -31.89 39.77 8.59
C MET A 10 -31.18 40.27 7.31
N LEU A 11 -29.87 40.12 7.22
CA LEU A 11 -29.24 39.93 5.93
C LEU A 11 -28.00 39.04 6.09
N ILE A 12 -28.21 37.84 5.60
CA ILE A 12 -27.26 36.75 5.38
C ILE A 12 -26.09 37.32 4.56
N ALA A 13 -24.99 37.65 5.24
CA ALA A 13 -23.71 37.89 4.60
C ALA A 13 -23.08 36.52 4.34
N ILE A 14 -23.30 36.09 3.11
CA ILE A 14 -22.86 34.83 2.53
C ILE A 14 -21.36 34.65 2.74
N LEU A 15 -21.05 33.55 3.41
CA LEU A 15 -19.80 32.79 3.41
C LEU A 15 -18.99 32.96 2.11
N LEU A 16 -17.92 33.74 2.19
CA LEU A 16 -16.83 33.73 1.22
C LEU A 16 -15.51 33.77 1.98
N VAL A 17 -15.35 32.79 2.89
CA VAL A 17 -14.02 32.38 3.32
C VAL A 17 -13.46 31.61 2.13
N CYS A 18 -12.68 32.32 1.34
CA CYS A 18 -11.83 31.79 0.28
C CYS A 18 -10.81 30.86 0.94
N GLY A 19 -11.24 29.64 1.26
CA GLY A 19 -10.34 28.54 1.55
C GLY A 19 -9.70 28.18 0.23
N CYS A 20 -8.55 28.80 -0.07
CA CYS A 20 -7.56 28.20 -0.94
C CYS A 20 -7.17 26.88 -0.26
N SER A 21 -7.94 25.84 -0.56
CA SER A 21 -7.54 24.47 -0.33
C SER A 21 -6.34 24.29 -1.24
N ALA A 22 -5.15 24.50 -0.69
CA ALA A 22 -3.93 24.05 -1.31
C ALA A 22 -4.11 22.54 -1.47
N GLU A 23 -4.47 22.13 -2.69
CA GLU A 23 -4.33 20.77 -3.16
C GLU A 23 -2.89 20.38 -2.85
N GLN A 24 -2.68 19.61 -1.79
CA GLN A 24 -1.41 18.96 -1.59
C GLN A 24 -1.25 18.06 -2.81
N PRO A 25 -0.24 18.27 -3.66
CA PRO A 25 0.05 17.31 -4.70
C PRO A 25 0.28 15.98 -3.99
N SER A 26 -0.65 15.05 -4.18
CA SER A 26 -0.48 13.67 -3.77
C SER A 26 0.85 13.23 -4.38
N THR A 27 1.80 12.92 -3.51
CA THR A 27 3.10 12.36 -3.88
C THR A 27 2.87 10.92 -4.33
N GLU A 28 2.06 10.72 -5.38
CA GLU A 28 1.76 9.43 -6.01
C GLU A 28 2.56 9.24 -7.31
N GLU A 29 3.21 10.28 -7.85
CA GLU A 29 3.93 10.21 -9.13
C GLU A 29 5.36 9.66 -9.05
N SER A 30 5.99 9.57 -7.88
CA SER A 30 7.43 9.24 -7.80
C SER A 30 7.76 7.74 -7.70
N HIS A 31 6.77 6.84 -7.66
CA HIS A 31 7.02 5.39 -7.53
C HIS A 31 6.66 4.59 -8.79
N GLU A 32 5.98 5.18 -9.79
CA GLU A 32 5.64 4.43 -11.02
C GLU A 32 6.85 4.13 -11.91
N HIS A 33 7.91 4.94 -11.82
CA HIS A 33 9.12 4.73 -12.62
C HIS A 33 10.06 3.65 -12.03
N LEU A 34 9.79 3.13 -10.83
CA LEU A 34 10.57 2.08 -10.17
C LEU A 34 10.01 0.67 -10.39
N LEU A 35 8.90 0.54 -11.12
CA LEU A 35 8.38 -0.74 -11.63
C LEU A 35 9.14 -1.12 -12.90
N ASP A 36 10.46 -1.14 -12.75
CA ASP A 36 11.41 -1.64 -13.73
C ASP A 36 11.24 -3.17 -13.84
N GLU A 37 11.57 -3.75 -15.00
CA GLU A 37 11.51 -5.21 -15.23
C GLU A 37 12.18 -5.99 -14.08
N GLY A 38 13.20 -5.40 -13.45
CA GLY A 38 13.94 -5.98 -12.33
C GLY A 38 13.14 -6.25 -11.05
N LEU A 39 12.02 -5.55 -10.78
CA LEU A 39 11.29 -5.79 -9.52
C LEU A 39 10.49 -7.09 -9.54
N THR A 40 9.95 -7.47 -10.70
CA THR A 40 9.27 -8.76 -10.89
C THR A 40 10.28 -9.91 -10.76
N ASP A 41 11.47 -9.76 -11.35
CA ASP A 41 12.55 -10.73 -11.25
C ASP A 41 13.07 -10.85 -9.81
N ALA A 42 13.21 -9.74 -9.10
CA ALA A 42 13.59 -9.74 -7.68
C ALA A 42 12.54 -10.43 -6.79
N ALA A 43 11.25 -10.24 -7.10
CA ALA A 43 10.17 -10.95 -6.43
C ALA A 43 10.24 -12.46 -6.72
N MET A 44 10.53 -12.86 -7.96
CA MET A 44 10.77 -14.27 -8.31
C MET A 44 11.95 -14.87 -7.54
N ASP A 45 13.09 -14.18 -7.51
CA ASP A 45 14.31 -14.65 -6.85
C ASP A 45 14.07 -14.84 -5.34
N THR A 46 13.43 -13.85 -4.70
CA THR A 46 13.03 -13.92 -3.29
C THR A 46 12.23 -15.19 -2.98
N VAL A 47 11.29 -15.52 -3.87
CA VAL A 47 10.40 -16.68 -3.75
C VAL A 47 11.12 -17.99 -3.97
N ILE A 48 12.01 -18.05 -4.96
CA ILE A 48 12.82 -19.23 -5.25
C ILE A 48 13.70 -19.55 -4.04
N ARG A 49 14.46 -18.57 -3.54
CA ARG A 49 15.30 -18.72 -2.33
C ARG A 49 14.51 -19.21 -1.13
N PHE A 50 13.35 -18.60 -0.88
CA PHE A 50 12.49 -19.00 0.22
C PHE A 50 11.93 -20.43 0.05
N ASN A 51 11.54 -20.83 -1.16
CA ASN A 51 11.06 -22.18 -1.43
C ASN A 51 12.17 -23.24 -1.28
N GLU A 52 13.37 -22.95 -1.79
CA GLU A 52 14.53 -23.84 -1.75
C GLU A 52 15.03 -24.08 -0.32
N SER A 53 14.82 -23.13 0.60
CA SER A 53 15.12 -23.29 2.02
C SER A 53 14.32 -24.40 2.71
N GLY A 54 13.17 -24.80 2.14
CA GLY A 54 12.24 -25.76 2.74
C GLY A 54 11.37 -25.19 3.88
N MET A 55 11.61 -23.95 4.33
CA MET A 55 10.86 -23.31 5.43
C MET A 55 9.38 -23.07 5.09
N ARG A 56 9.02 -23.01 3.81
CA ARG A 56 7.61 -22.93 3.38
C ARG A 56 6.74 -24.07 3.92
N ARG A 57 7.32 -25.25 4.16
CA ARG A 57 6.57 -26.43 4.61
C ARG A 57 6.22 -26.40 6.10
N THR A 58 6.81 -25.50 6.87
CA THR A 58 6.71 -25.48 8.34
C THR A 58 5.84 -24.36 8.88
N THR A 59 5.44 -23.39 8.06
CA THR A 59 4.76 -22.17 8.54
C THR A 59 3.53 -21.86 7.69
N PRO A 60 2.31 -21.81 8.26
CA PRO A 60 1.08 -21.62 7.50
C PRO A 60 0.77 -20.17 7.08
N ALA A 61 1.45 -19.18 7.67
CA ALA A 61 1.42 -17.78 7.25
C ALA A 61 2.87 -17.38 6.94
N THR A 62 3.19 -17.27 5.65
CA THR A 62 4.60 -17.24 5.20
C THR A 62 5.07 -15.82 5.00
N GLU A 63 5.21 -15.10 6.11
CA GLU A 63 6.22 -14.05 6.14
C GLU A 63 7.54 -14.65 5.66
N ILE A 64 8.13 -14.03 4.64
CA ILE A 64 9.41 -14.43 4.06
C ILE A 64 10.49 -13.78 4.92
N PRO A 65 11.36 -14.56 5.60
CA PRO A 65 12.45 -14.00 6.38
C PRO A 65 13.39 -13.13 5.54
N GLN A 66 13.98 -12.11 6.17
CA GLN A 66 14.79 -11.09 5.48
C GLN A 66 15.99 -11.70 4.74
N GLU A 67 16.59 -12.77 5.25
CA GLU A 67 17.72 -13.45 4.62
C GLU A 67 17.41 -14.02 3.21
N PHE A 68 16.14 -14.10 2.84
CA PHE A 68 15.71 -14.54 1.51
C PHE A 68 15.31 -13.40 0.58
N TRP A 69 15.28 -12.15 1.04
CA TRP A 69 14.90 -11.01 0.20
C TRP A 69 15.98 -10.76 -0.86
N ALA A 70 15.55 -10.57 -2.11
CA ALA A 70 16.43 -10.12 -3.16
C ALA A 70 16.88 -8.66 -2.89
N PRO A 71 18.10 -8.24 -3.31
CA PRO A 71 18.63 -6.91 -3.02
C PRO A 71 17.71 -5.75 -3.41
N GLU A 72 16.98 -5.87 -4.51
CA GLU A 72 16.03 -4.87 -5.00
C GLU A 72 14.80 -4.77 -4.08
N ILE A 73 14.35 -5.90 -3.52
CA ILE A 73 13.30 -5.93 -2.50
C ILE A 73 13.80 -5.29 -1.21
N GLU A 74 15.02 -5.60 -0.78
CA GLU A 74 15.63 -4.96 0.40
C GLU A 74 15.79 -3.43 0.22
N ALA A 75 16.09 -2.99 -1.00
CA ALA A 75 16.26 -1.57 -1.33
C ALA A 75 14.97 -0.75 -1.15
N LEU A 76 13.79 -1.39 -1.25
CA LEU A 76 12.50 -0.77 -0.92
C LEU A 76 12.33 -0.50 0.59
N LYS A 77 13.23 -1.03 1.44
CA LYS A 77 13.17 -0.98 2.90
C LYS A 77 11.84 -1.51 3.46
N PRO A 78 11.42 -2.73 3.06
CA PRO A 78 10.16 -3.28 3.51
C PRO A 78 10.23 -3.60 5.00
N ARG A 79 9.09 -3.45 5.68
CA ARG A 79 8.93 -3.88 7.06
C ARG A 79 8.71 -5.38 7.15
N LYS A 80 7.89 -5.91 6.24
CA LYS A 80 7.53 -7.32 6.14
C LYS A 80 7.31 -7.67 4.68
N VAL A 81 7.60 -8.92 4.33
CA VAL A 81 7.33 -9.47 3.00
C VAL A 81 6.57 -10.77 3.21
N TYR A 82 5.45 -10.94 2.52
CA TYR A 82 4.61 -12.12 2.63
C TYR A 82 4.48 -12.83 1.29
N TRP A 83 4.49 -14.15 1.37
CA TRP A 83 4.08 -15.01 0.28
C TRP A 83 2.57 -15.26 0.32
N HIS A 84 1.86 -14.95 -0.76
CA HIS A 84 0.41 -15.12 -0.85
C HIS A 84 -0.04 -15.53 -2.26
N ASN A 85 -0.69 -16.70 -2.41
CA ASN A 85 -1.21 -17.20 -3.69
C ASN A 85 -0.21 -17.11 -4.85
N ASN A 86 1.03 -17.52 -4.60
CA ASN A 86 2.14 -17.42 -5.54
C ASN A 86 2.57 -16.00 -5.95
N ASN A 87 2.22 -14.99 -5.14
CA ASN A 87 2.59 -13.60 -5.34
C ASN A 87 3.30 -13.07 -4.09
N LEU A 88 3.95 -11.91 -4.23
CA LEU A 88 4.61 -11.21 -3.14
C LEU A 88 3.74 -10.05 -2.65
N ALA A 89 3.52 -9.97 -1.34
CA ALA A 89 2.94 -8.79 -0.71
C ALA A 89 4.00 -8.12 0.15
N ILE A 90 4.37 -6.89 -0.20
CA ILE A 90 5.43 -6.11 0.44
C ILE A 90 4.79 -5.02 1.28
N VAL A 91 5.11 -4.99 2.57
CA VAL A 91 4.64 -3.97 3.50
C VAL A 91 5.71 -2.89 3.64
N LEU A 92 5.41 -1.66 3.25
CA LEU A 92 6.37 -0.53 3.28
C LEU A 92 6.15 0.38 4.48
N ARG A 93 4.89 0.70 4.80
CA ARG A 93 4.55 1.51 5.98
C ARG A 93 3.40 0.88 6.74
N ASP A 94 3.48 0.95 8.05
CA ASP A 94 2.41 0.55 8.95
C ASP A 94 2.13 1.74 9.86
N SER A 95 1.10 2.52 9.53
CA SER A 95 0.67 3.69 10.29
C SER A 95 -0.82 3.59 10.62
N SER A 96 -1.13 3.50 11.91
CA SER A 96 -2.45 3.66 12.54
C SER A 96 -3.66 3.41 11.62
N GLY A 97 -3.82 2.17 11.16
CA GLY A 97 -5.02 1.69 10.45
C GLY A 97 -4.93 1.64 8.93
N GLU A 98 -3.85 2.14 8.33
CA GLU A 98 -3.61 2.01 6.90
C GLU A 98 -2.19 1.49 6.68
N VAL A 99 -2.11 0.24 6.21
CA VAL A 99 -0.84 -0.33 5.77
C VAL A 99 -0.66 0.04 4.30
N ASP A 100 0.44 0.74 4.00
CA ASP A 100 0.87 1.05 2.64
C ASP A 100 1.85 -0.03 2.19
N GLY A 101 1.59 -0.59 1.01
CA GLY A 101 2.31 -1.76 0.52
C GLY A 101 2.06 -2.03 -0.95
N MET A 102 2.92 -2.88 -1.51
CA MET A 102 2.90 -3.27 -2.91
C MET A 102 2.54 -4.75 -3.01
N TYR A 103 1.66 -5.09 -3.96
CA TYR A 103 1.39 -6.47 -4.32
C TYR A 103 1.96 -6.75 -5.71
N ILE A 104 2.95 -7.63 -5.77
CA ILE A 104 3.67 -7.98 -7.01
C ILE A 104 3.17 -9.34 -7.48
N CYS A 105 2.57 -9.33 -8.67
CA CYS A 105 2.11 -10.55 -9.32
C CYS A 105 3.28 -11.28 -9.97
N VAL A 106 3.56 -12.51 -9.56
CA VAL A 106 4.60 -13.34 -10.18
C VAL A 106 3.97 -14.10 -11.36
N PRO A 107 4.64 -14.24 -12.53
CA PRO A 107 4.04 -14.82 -13.75
C PRO A 107 3.48 -16.25 -13.61
N ILE A 108 3.88 -16.97 -12.56
CA ILE A 108 3.44 -18.34 -12.27
C ILE A 108 2.11 -18.40 -11.47
N SER A 109 1.54 -17.26 -11.08
CA SER A 109 0.29 -17.23 -10.32
C SER A 109 -0.94 -17.30 -11.24
N SER A 110 -1.90 -18.18 -10.91
CA SER A 110 -3.23 -18.20 -11.53
C SER A 110 -4.14 -17.07 -11.05
N TYR A 111 -3.73 -16.34 -10.01
CA TYR A 111 -4.44 -15.18 -9.49
C TYR A 111 -3.71 -13.90 -9.94
N SER A 112 -4.33 -13.19 -10.90
CA SER A 112 -3.79 -11.97 -11.50
C SER A 112 -4.79 -10.83 -11.38
N PRO A 113 -4.81 -10.12 -10.24
CA PRO A 113 -5.63 -8.92 -10.10
C PRO A 113 -5.21 -7.84 -11.12
N GLY A 114 -6.15 -6.97 -11.44
CA GLY A 114 -5.94 -5.83 -12.33
C GLY A 114 -4.99 -4.81 -11.69
N SER A 115 -4.24 -4.08 -12.52
CA SER A 115 -3.45 -2.94 -12.03
C SER A 115 -4.41 -1.89 -11.45
N GLY A 116 -4.08 -1.36 -10.27
CA GLY A 116 -4.96 -0.43 -9.55
C GLY A 116 -6.02 -1.11 -8.67
N ASP A 117 -6.15 -2.45 -8.73
CA ASP A 117 -6.98 -3.18 -7.78
C ASP A 117 -6.44 -2.99 -6.35
N THR A 118 -7.36 -3.06 -5.40
CA THR A 118 -7.04 -3.06 -3.98
C THR A 118 -7.26 -4.45 -3.42
N ILE A 119 -6.21 -5.07 -2.88
CA ILE A 119 -6.29 -6.38 -2.23
C ILE A 119 -6.21 -6.17 -0.73
N GLN A 120 -7.15 -6.78 0.00
CA GLN A 120 -7.08 -6.85 1.45
C GLN A 120 -6.63 -8.25 1.87
N LEU A 121 -5.49 -8.34 2.54
CA LEU A 121 -4.96 -9.60 3.08
C LEU A 121 -4.94 -9.54 4.60
N ILE A 122 -5.10 -10.70 5.21
CA ILE A 122 -5.00 -10.86 6.66
C ILE A 122 -3.84 -11.81 6.92
N PHE A 123 -2.82 -11.31 7.62
CA PHE A 123 -1.69 -12.12 8.07
C PHE A 123 -1.71 -12.13 9.61
N GLY A 124 -2.00 -13.28 10.20
CA GLY A 124 -2.20 -13.38 11.66
C GLY A 124 -3.41 -12.58 12.13
N GLN A 125 -3.20 -11.59 13.00
CA GLN A 125 -4.23 -10.66 13.49
C GLN A 125 -4.22 -9.30 12.77
N GLU A 126 -3.28 -9.10 11.84
CA GLU A 126 -3.08 -7.84 11.16
C GLU A 126 -3.78 -7.88 9.79
N LYS A 127 -4.46 -6.77 9.46
CA LYS A 127 -5.13 -6.58 8.17
C LYS A 127 -4.35 -5.56 7.35
N TYR A 128 -4.07 -5.93 6.12
CA TYR A 128 -3.25 -5.19 5.19
C TYR A 128 -4.06 -4.84 3.94
N THR A 129 -3.88 -3.63 3.42
CA THR A 129 -4.47 -3.17 2.17
C THR A 129 -3.35 -2.89 1.19
N PHE A 130 -3.33 -3.57 0.04
CA PHE A 130 -2.29 -3.42 -0.96
C PHE A 130 -2.86 -2.83 -2.24
N LYS A 131 -2.13 -1.88 -2.84
CA LYS A 131 -2.37 -1.47 -4.22
C LYS A 131 -1.65 -2.44 -5.15
N VAL A 132 -2.38 -3.01 -6.10
CA VAL A 132 -1.81 -3.92 -7.10
C VAL A 132 -1.05 -3.11 -8.13
N LYS A 133 0.21 -3.46 -8.32
CA LYS A 133 1.07 -2.88 -9.36
C LYS A 133 1.61 -4.04 -10.21
N ARG A 134 1.30 -4.04 -11.50
CA ARG A 134 1.91 -5.00 -12.45
C ARG A 134 3.23 -4.43 -12.98
N GLY A 135 4.25 -5.28 -13.08
CA GLY A 135 5.33 -5.04 -14.03
C GLY A 135 4.75 -5.11 -15.45
N ALA A 136 5.13 -4.15 -16.29
CA ALA A 136 4.72 -4.10 -17.69
C ALA A 136 5.34 -5.25 -18.49
#